data_AF-A0A2E3C8V8-F1
#
_entry.id   AF-A0A2E3C8V8-F1
#
_cell.length_a   1.000
_cell.length_b   1.000
_cell.length_c   1.000
_cell.angle_alpha   90.00
_cell.angle_beta   90.00
_cell.angle_gamma   90.00
#
_symmetry.space_group_name_H-M   'P 1'
#
loop_
_entity.id
_entity.type
_entity.pdbx_description
1 polymer ?
#
loop_
_entity_poly.entity_id
_entity_poly.type
_entity_poly.pdbx_seq_one_letter_code
_entity_poly.pdbx_strand_id
1 'polypeptide(L)'
;MDTETYGIIGMLGITTILLWYIMRLRSNNIAESIENNQPHIAGNDELDGTAKNPEQFDEPDEQTLEMLGDLLEEAAESQGLVYEE
;
A
#
# COMPACT_ATOMS: atom_id res chain seq x y z
N MET A 1 56.85 -21.83 -16.78
CA MET A 1 56.03 -21.00 -15.88
C MET A 1 56.50 -21.27 -14.48
N ASP A 2 56.77 -20.22 -13.73
CA ASP A 2 57.33 -20.31 -12.39
C ASP A 2 56.23 -20.63 -11.37
N THR A 3 56.59 -21.19 -10.21
CA THR A 3 55.65 -21.54 -9.15
C THR A 3 54.76 -20.36 -8.73
N GLU A 4 55.32 -19.16 -8.79
CA GLU A 4 54.59 -17.91 -8.53
C GLU A 4 53.49 -17.64 -9.56
N THR A 5 53.75 -17.93 -10.84
CA THR A 5 52.77 -17.79 -11.91
C THR A 5 51.59 -18.74 -11.71
N TYR A 6 51.85 -19.98 -11.31
CA TYR A 6 50.78 -20.94 -11.00
C TYR A 6 49.96 -20.51 -9.77
N GLY A 7 50.61 -19.95 -8.75
CA GLY A 7 49.93 -19.39 -7.57
C GLY A 7 48.98 -18.24 -7.93
N ILE A 8 49.43 -17.33 -8.79
CA ILE A 8 48.60 -16.20 -9.26
C ILE A 8 47.41 -16.69 -10.08
N ILE A 9 47.61 -17.63 -11.01
CA ILE A 9 46.54 -18.21 -11.82
C ILE A 9 45.52 -18.93 -10.92
N GLY A 10 45.99 -19.67 -9.92
CA GLY A 10 45.13 -20.34 -8.94
C GLY A 10 44.28 -19.35 -8.14
N MET A 11 44.87 -18.28 -7.61
CA MET A 11 44.13 -17.24 -6.90
C MET A 11 43.09 -16.55 -7.79
N LEU A 12 43.47 -16.16 -9.02
CA LEU A 12 42.54 -15.52 -9.95
C LEU A 12 41.36 -16.43 -10.31
N GLY A 13 41.61 -17.73 -10.48
CA GLY A 13 40.57 -18.72 -10.73
C GLY A 13 39.57 -18.81 -9.56
N ILE A 14 40.08 -18.92 -8.33
CA ILE A 14 39.24 -18.99 -7.12
C ILE A 14 38.44 -17.70 -6.94
N THR A 15 39.07 -16.53 -7.10
CA THR A 15 38.39 -15.23 -7.00
C THR A 15 37.28 -15.10 -8.04
N THR A 16 37.50 -15.53 -9.27
CA THR A 16 36.48 -15.46 -10.34
C THR A 16 35.28 -16.35 -10.02
N ILE A 17 35.50 -17.57 -9.52
CA ILE A 17 34.43 -18.48 -9.11
C ILE A 17 33.62 -17.89 -7.96
N LEU A 18 34.29 -17.31 -6.96
CA LEU A 18 33.62 -16.66 -5.83
C LEU A 18 32.78 -15.46 -6.27
N LEU A 19 33.31 -14.61 -7.16
CA LEU A 19 32.57 -13.47 -7.70
C LEU A 19 31.31 -13.91 -8.44
N TRP A 20 31.41 -14.94 -9.29
CA TRP A 20 30.25 -15.51 -9.98
C TRP A 20 29.19 -16.02 -9.00
N TYR A 21 29.62 -16.73 -7.95
CA TYR A 21 28.73 -17.26 -6.92
C TYR A 21 28.00 -16.15 -6.14
N ILE A 22 28.73 -15.09 -5.76
CA ILE A 22 28.14 -13.92 -5.08
C ILE A 22 27.12 -13.23 -6.00
N MET A 23 27.43 -13.05 -7.29
CA MET A 23 26.50 -12.45 -8.24
C MET A 23 25.23 -13.30 -8.43
N ARG A 24 25.36 -14.63 -8.41
CA ARG A 24 24.22 -15.55 -8.47
C ARG A 24 23.29 -15.41 -7.26
N LEU A 25 23.86 -15.33 -6.05
CA LEU A 25 23.11 -15.12 -4.80
C LEU A 25 22.46 -13.73 -4.76
N ARG A 26 23.22 -12.69 -5.14
CA ARG A 26 22.74 -11.30 -5.21
C ARG A 26 21.50 -11.19 -6.11
N SER A 27 21.46 -11.91 -7.22
CA SER A 27 20.33 -11.86 -8.16
C SER A 27 19.03 -12.36 -7.52
N ASN A 28 19.10 -13.39 -6.68
CA ASN A 28 17.93 -13.89 -5.95
C ASN A 28 17.49 -12.90 -4.87
N ASN A 29 18.44 -12.33 -4.12
CA ASN A 29 18.14 -11.36 -3.06
C ASN A 29 17.60 -10.03 -3.64
N ILE A 30 18.06 -9.62 -4.81
CA ILE A 30 17.52 -8.45 -5.52
C ILE A 30 16.08 -8.73 -5.98
N ALA A 31 15.78 -9.92 -6.49
CA ALA A 31 14.42 -10.24 -6.90
C ALA A 31 13.44 -10.19 -5.72
N GLU A 32 13.81 -10.81 -4.60
CA GLU A 32 13.03 -10.77 -3.36
C GLU A 32 12.94 -9.35 -2.77
N SER A 33 14.03 -8.58 -2.81
CA SER A 33 14.03 -7.19 -2.37
C SER A 33 13.18 -6.29 -3.26
N ILE A 34 13.17 -6.53 -4.58
CA ILE A 34 12.31 -5.81 -5.51
C ILE A 34 10.86 -6.14 -5.19
N GLU A 35 10.50 -7.42 -5.00
CA GLU A 35 9.15 -7.86 -4.62
C GLU A 35 8.66 -7.22 -3.31
N ASN A 36 9.49 -7.23 -2.27
CA ASN A 36 9.12 -6.64 -0.98
C ASN A 36 9.11 -5.11 -0.96
N ASN A 37 9.93 -4.46 -1.81
CA ASN A 37 10.02 -3.01 -1.91
C ASN A 37 9.25 -2.46 -3.12
N GLN A 38 8.38 -3.25 -3.77
CA GLN A 38 7.52 -2.72 -4.82
C GLN A 38 6.67 -1.61 -4.20
N PRO A 39 6.50 -0.46 -4.89
CA PRO A 39 5.66 0.61 -4.38
C PRO A 39 4.25 0.03 -4.16
N HIS A 40 3.69 0.24 -2.97
CA HIS A 40 2.30 -0.15 -2.69
C HIS A 40 1.38 0.52 -3.71
N ILE A 41 0.80 -0.28 -4.60
CA ILE A 41 -0.17 0.17 -5.58
C ILE A 41 -1.52 0.26 -4.85
N ALA A 42 -2.11 1.45 -4.81
CA ALA A 42 -3.43 1.66 -4.24
C ALA A 42 -4.43 0.69 -4.90
N GLY A 43 -5.09 -0.15 -4.09
CA GLY A 43 -6.04 -1.17 -4.56
C GLY A 43 -5.53 -2.62 -4.58
N ASN A 44 -4.24 -2.87 -4.32
CA ASN A 44 -3.73 -4.22 -4.08
C ASN A 44 -3.86 -4.67 -2.62
N ASP A 45 -4.05 -3.74 -1.69
CA ASP A 45 -4.39 -4.07 -0.32
C ASP A 45 -5.87 -4.50 -0.30
N GLU A 46 -6.15 -5.62 0.38
CA GLU A 46 -7.51 -6.02 0.70
C GLU A 46 -8.08 -4.96 1.65
N LEU A 47 -8.69 -3.93 1.05
CA LEU A 47 -9.44 -2.93 1.78
C LEU A 47 -10.66 -3.66 2.34
N ASP A 48 -10.54 -4.14 3.58
CA ASP A 48 -11.69 -4.36 4.47
C ASP A 48 -12.30 -2.99 4.84
N GLY A 49 -12.60 -2.19 3.80
CA GLY A 49 -13.19 -0.87 3.87
C GLY A 49 -14.69 -0.93 4.09
N THR A 50 -15.20 -2.08 4.58
CA THR A 50 -16.56 -2.14 5.06
C THR A 50 -16.66 -1.34 6.35
N ALA A 51 -17.76 -0.63 6.53
CA ALA A 51 -18.02 0.00 7.81
C ALA A 51 -18.06 -1.10 8.88
N LYS A 52 -17.24 -0.96 9.94
CA LYS A 52 -17.23 -1.91 11.08
C LYS A 52 -18.62 -2.15 11.68
N ASN A 53 -19.50 -1.16 11.53
CA ASN A 53 -20.91 -1.27 11.87
C ASN A 53 -21.72 -0.66 10.71
N PRO A 54 -22.19 -1.46 9.74
CA PRO A 54 -22.98 -0.94 8.63
C PRO A 54 -24.40 -0.51 9.07
N GLU A 55 -24.95 -1.13 10.12
CA GLU A 55 -26.31 -0.87 10.62
C GLU A 55 -26.48 0.55 11.19
N GLN A 56 -25.39 1.22 11.58
CA GLN A 56 -25.43 2.62 12.04
C GLN A 56 -25.85 3.62 10.93
N PHE A 57 -25.85 3.18 9.67
CA PHE A 57 -26.26 3.99 8.53
C PHE A 57 -27.69 3.66 8.06
N ASP A 58 -28.36 2.68 8.66
CA ASP A 58 -29.70 2.26 8.26
C ASP A 58 -30.77 3.23 8.77
N GLU A 59 -30.63 3.73 10.00
CA GLU A 59 -31.51 4.73 10.59
C GLU A 59 -30.72 5.89 11.22
N PRO A 60 -31.05 7.15 10.89
CA PRO A 60 -30.46 8.30 11.56
C PRO A 60 -30.92 8.37 13.02
N ASP A 61 -30.05 8.82 13.91
CA ASP A 61 -30.43 9.09 15.30
C ASP A 61 -31.31 10.34 15.42
N GLU A 62 -31.95 10.53 16.58
CA GLU A 62 -32.84 11.67 16.85
C GLU A 62 -32.15 13.03 16.62
N GLN A 63 -30.86 13.13 16.98
CA GLN A 63 -30.08 14.35 16.78
C GLN A 63 -29.85 14.64 15.29
N THR A 64 -29.60 13.60 14.49
CA THR A 64 -29.45 13.74 13.04
C THR A 64 -30.79 14.12 12.41
N LEU A 65 -31.91 13.57 12.89
CA LEU A 65 -33.25 13.92 12.40
C LEU A 65 -33.58 15.40 12.65
N GLU A 66 -33.28 15.91 13.85
CA GLU A 66 -33.46 17.34 14.18
C GLU A 66 -32.61 18.23 13.26
N MET A 67 -31.33 17.90 13.11
CA MET A 67 -30.41 18.63 12.23
C MET A 67 -30.86 18.61 10.76
N LEU A 68 -31.40 17.47 10.28
CA LEU A 68 -31.94 17.37 8.93
C LEU A 68 -33.22 18.20 8.76
N GLY A 69 -34.05 18.32 9.80
CA GLY A 69 -35.20 19.21 9.84
C GLY A 69 -34.80 20.68 9.66
N ASP A 70 -33.86 21.15 10.48
CA ASP A 70 -33.33 22.52 10.39
C ASP A 70 -32.76 22.83 8.99
N LEU A 71 -32.02 21.87 8.41
CA LEU A 71 -31.45 22.02 7.07
C LEU A 71 -32.54 22.16 5.99
N LEU A 72 -33.66 21.44 6.14
CA LEU A 72 -34.79 21.50 5.22
C LEU A 72 -35.58 22.80 5.36
N GLU A 73 -35.76 23.29 6.59
CA GLU A 73 -36.40 24.58 6.88
C GLU A 73 -35.59 25.73 6.27
N GLU A 74 -34.27 25.79 6.53
CA GLU A 74 -33.39 26.80 5.95
C GLU A 74 -33.40 26.77 4.42
N ALA A 75 -33.41 25.57 3.83
CA ALA A 75 -33.51 25.40 2.39
C ALA A 75 -34.87 25.86 1.83
N ALA A 76 -35.98 25.64 2.55
CA ALA A 76 -37.30 26.10 2.15
C ALA A 76 -37.43 27.62 2.24
N GLU A 77 -36.98 28.23 3.34
CA GLU A 77 -36.96 29.68 3.54
C GLU A 77 -36.14 30.38 2.45
N SER A 78 -34.98 29.82 2.09
CA SER A 78 -34.14 30.36 1.01
C SER A 78 -34.84 30.38 -0.36
N GLN A 79 -35.80 29.48 -0.56
CA GLN A 79 -36.63 29.36 -1.76
C GLN A 79 -37.94 30.16 -1.65
N GLY A 80 -38.17 30.85 -0.54
CA GLY A 80 -39.40 31.60 -0.27
C GLY A 80 -40.62 30.72 0.04
N LEU A 81 -40.38 29.47 0.44
CA LEU A 81 -41.40 28.52 0.89
C LEU A 81 -41.41 28.50 2.42
N VAL A 82 -42.60 28.41 3.03
CA VAL A 82 -42.74 28.20 4.47
C VAL A 82 -42.81 26.70 4.71
N TYR A 83 -41.93 26.18 5.57
CA TYR A 83 -41.95 24.79 6.00
C TYR A 83 -43.05 24.63 7.07
N GLU A 84 -44.02 23.74 6.83
CA GLU A 84 -45.01 23.34 7.86
C GLU A 84 -44.55 22.01 8.46
N GLU A 85 -44.43 21.97 9.79
CA GLU A 85 -44.05 20.82 10.61
C GLU A 85 -45.01 19.61 10.46
#